data_AF-D4ASA8-F1
#
_entry.id   AF-D4ASA8-F1
#
_cell.length_a   1.000
_cell.length_b   1.000
_cell.length_c   1.000
_cell.angle_alpha   90.00
_cell.angle_beta   90.00
_cell.angle_gamma   90.00
#
_symmetry.space_group_name_H-M   'P 1'
#
loop_
_entity.id
_entity.type
_entity.pdbx_description
1 polymer ?
#
loop_
_entity_poly.entity_id
_entity_poly.type
_entity_poly.pdbx_seq_one_letter_code
_entity_poly.pdbx_strand_id
1 'polypeptide(L)'
;MQNSRTLARIIWIHKTEREGEEGKEDIISKLTGINLIVAFAVALKHKLRFEPGSGYEDISGLIDHLDTFAKAANDPNAASGKKPGMMKALGQYLSIPMAMSNPRKQIKRSDKPLGNLPAEILNYLSAYIHESLINGSIPMPVHQSQAGACLNALEEVMTGNERVLNTPLPLAYTILISQITWLYVLALPFQLVNKLEWVAIPGTIAATYIIHGIASICAEIENPFGDDVNDLPLDIFCQQLAADLDIITSTPPAKADDFINREHNYVLYPLSKSSVNMWKDRSVEDIRAALKAKATLTPARLNEAGSRDIALAVKGQDESIA
;
A
#
# COMPACT_ATOMS: atom_id res chain seq x y z
N MET A 1 2.00 3.22 -2.20
CA MET A 1 2.85 3.49 -1.01
C MET A 1 4.00 4.45 -1.29
N GLN A 2 4.96 4.14 -2.18
CA GLN A 2 6.14 5.00 -2.39
C GLN A 2 5.77 6.45 -2.77
N ASN A 3 4.94 6.65 -3.80
CA ASN A 3 4.53 7.99 -4.25
C ASN A 3 3.75 8.76 -3.17
N SER A 4 2.89 8.07 -2.41
CA SER A 4 2.16 8.61 -1.27
C SER A 4 3.12 9.16 -0.19
N ARG A 5 4.15 8.39 0.20
CA ARG A 5 5.17 8.82 1.17
C ARG A 5 5.99 10.01 0.65
N THR A 6 6.36 9.99 -0.63
CA THR A 6 7.09 11.11 -1.25
C THR A 6 6.24 12.37 -1.27
N LEU A 7 4.97 12.29 -1.68
CA LEU A 7 4.05 13.41 -1.69
C LEU A 7 3.81 13.96 -0.28
N ALA A 8 3.60 13.09 0.71
CA ALA A 8 3.47 13.49 2.11
C ALA A 8 4.71 14.22 2.63
N ARG A 9 5.93 13.77 2.29
CA ARG A 9 7.17 14.51 2.64
C ARG A 9 7.26 15.86 1.95
N ILE A 10 6.81 15.98 0.71
CA ILE A 10 6.77 17.27 0.02
C ILE A 10 5.81 18.23 0.74
N ILE A 11 4.63 17.76 1.12
CA ILE A 11 3.65 18.55 1.87
C ILE A 11 4.17 18.90 3.27
N TRP A 12 4.76 17.94 3.99
CA TRP A 12 5.18 18.16 5.37
C TRP A 12 6.45 19.00 5.47
N ILE A 13 7.51 18.61 4.75
CA ILE A 13 8.86 19.19 4.88
C ILE A 13 9.05 20.40 3.97
N HIS A 14 8.56 20.35 2.73
CA HIS A 14 8.94 21.33 1.70
C HIS A 14 7.93 22.46 1.51
N LYS A 15 6.69 22.32 2.00
CA LYS A 15 5.74 23.44 2.06
C LYS A 15 6.08 24.33 3.26
N THR A 16 6.23 25.63 3.04
CA THR A 16 6.53 26.61 4.07
C THR A 16 5.34 26.80 5.02
N GLU A 17 5.65 27.15 6.26
CA GLU A 17 4.68 27.53 7.29
C GLU A 17 4.92 29.01 7.62
N ARG A 18 3.85 29.80 7.68
CA ARG A 18 3.91 31.20 8.10
C ARG A 18 4.13 31.31 9.61
N GLU A 19 4.63 32.46 10.06
CA GLU A 19 4.81 32.72 11.49
C GLU A 19 3.48 33.12 12.17
N GLY A 20 3.32 32.80 13.45
CA GLY A 20 2.17 33.19 14.25
C GLY A 20 0.94 32.28 14.11
N GLU A 21 -0.26 32.84 14.28
CA GLU A 21 -1.52 32.10 14.21
C GLU A 21 -1.80 31.52 12.81
N GLU A 22 -1.33 32.19 11.75
CA GLU A 22 -1.45 31.71 10.37
C GLU A 22 -0.66 30.40 10.13
N GLY A 23 0.44 30.19 10.87
CA GLY A 23 1.20 28.94 10.81
C GLY A 23 0.42 27.74 11.32
N LYS A 24 -0.51 27.94 12.27
CA LYS A 24 -1.39 26.85 12.74
C LYS A 24 -2.35 26.41 11.64
N GLU A 25 -2.90 27.36 10.90
CA GLU A 25 -3.76 27.06 9.74
C GLU A 25 -2.98 26.32 8.65
N ASP A 26 -1.72 26.69 8.41
CA ASP A 26 -0.86 26.02 7.44
C ASP A 26 -0.60 24.56 7.84
N ILE A 27 -0.36 24.28 9.13
CA ILE A 27 -0.18 22.92 9.66
C ILE A 27 -1.47 22.10 9.51
N ILE A 28 -2.63 22.66 9.87
CA ILE A 28 -3.93 21.99 9.71
C ILE A 28 -4.19 21.70 8.23
N SER A 29 -3.91 22.66 7.36
CA SER A 29 -4.02 22.51 5.90
C SER A 29 -3.11 21.39 5.36
N LYS A 30 -1.86 21.30 5.84
CA LYS A 30 -0.95 20.18 5.54
C LYS A 30 -1.51 18.84 5.97
N LEU A 31 -2.06 18.75 7.18
CA LEU A 31 -2.68 17.53 7.71
C LEU A 31 -3.88 17.11 6.86
N THR A 32 -4.75 18.04 6.47
CA THR A 32 -5.85 17.76 5.55
C THR A 32 -5.33 17.21 4.22
N GLY A 33 -4.31 17.84 3.62
CA GLY A 33 -3.69 17.35 2.39
C GLY A 33 -3.10 15.94 2.52
N ILE A 34 -2.49 15.62 3.65
CA ILE A 34 -1.94 14.27 3.94
C ILE A 34 -3.07 13.26 4.17
N ASN A 35 -4.14 13.64 4.86
CA ASN A 35 -5.33 12.81 5.07
C ASN A 35 -6.02 12.48 3.74
N LEU A 36 -6.04 13.39 2.76
CA LEU A 36 -6.55 13.10 1.41
C LEU A 36 -5.74 12.00 0.69
N ILE A 37 -4.44 11.86 0.97
CA ILE A 37 -3.62 10.77 0.44
C ILE A 37 -4.05 9.42 1.04
N VAL A 38 -4.36 9.39 2.33
CA VAL A 38 -4.91 8.19 3.00
C VAL A 38 -6.31 7.88 2.49
N ALA A 39 -7.17 8.90 2.39
CA ALA A 39 -8.53 8.81 1.89
C ALA A 39 -8.56 8.20 0.49
N PHE A 40 -7.63 8.61 -0.40
CA PHE A 40 -7.49 8.04 -1.73
C PHE A 40 -7.20 6.53 -1.68
N ALA A 41 -6.28 6.09 -0.82
CA ALA A 41 -5.93 4.67 -0.70
C ALA A 41 -7.10 3.82 -0.18
N VAL A 42 -7.78 4.30 0.86
CA VAL A 42 -8.97 3.63 1.44
C VAL A 42 -10.12 3.60 0.44
N ALA A 43 -10.38 4.71 -0.26
CA ALA A 43 -11.39 4.76 -1.32
C ALA A 43 -11.07 3.77 -2.45
N LEU A 44 -9.79 3.67 -2.84
CA LEU A 44 -9.37 2.76 -3.90
C LEU A 44 -9.60 1.31 -3.47
N LYS A 45 -9.30 0.95 -2.22
CA LYS A 45 -9.64 -0.36 -1.65
C LYS A 45 -11.14 -0.67 -1.81
N HIS A 46 -12.02 0.19 -1.30
CA HIS A 46 -13.47 -0.03 -1.39
C HIS A 46 -13.93 -0.15 -2.84
N LYS A 47 -13.38 0.66 -3.74
CA LYS A 47 -13.66 0.56 -5.17
C LYS A 47 -13.29 -0.82 -5.73
N LEU A 48 -12.11 -1.35 -5.38
CA LEU A 48 -11.65 -2.67 -5.85
C LEU A 48 -12.50 -3.82 -5.29
N ARG A 49 -13.07 -3.66 -4.09
CA ARG A 49 -14.01 -4.62 -3.49
C ARG A 49 -15.45 -4.49 -4.00
N PHE A 50 -15.72 -3.57 -4.92
CA PHE A 50 -17.08 -3.20 -5.35
C PHE A 50 -18.00 -2.82 -4.18
N GLU A 51 -17.45 -2.06 -3.24
CA GLU A 51 -18.10 -1.51 -2.06
C GLU A 51 -18.49 -0.04 -2.34
N PRO A 52 -19.70 0.23 -2.87
CA PRO A 52 -20.09 1.58 -3.24
C PRO A 52 -20.51 2.41 -2.02
N GLY A 53 -20.25 3.71 -2.07
CA GLY A 53 -20.73 4.69 -1.08
C GLY A 53 -19.61 5.25 -0.20
N SER A 54 -20.01 5.98 0.85
CA SER A 54 -19.11 6.68 1.78
C SER A 54 -19.34 6.31 3.24
N GLY A 55 -20.29 5.41 3.53
CA GLY A 55 -20.75 5.07 4.88
C GLY A 55 -19.88 4.07 5.65
N TYR A 56 -18.64 3.84 5.21
CA TYR A 56 -17.73 2.92 5.88
C TYR A 56 -17.02 3.63 7.05
N GLU A 57 -16.88 2.92 8.17
CA GLU A 57 -16.32 3.47 9.43
C GLU A 57 -14.88 3.98 9.23
N ASP A 58 -14.10 3.32 8.39
CA ASP A 58 -12.70 3.62 8.11
C ASP A 58 -12.47 4.79 7.13
N ILE A 59 -13.48 5.20 6.36
CA ILE A 59 -13.36 6.29 5.39
C ILE A 59 -14.17 7.55 5.75
N SER A 60 -15.32 7.40 6.43
CA SER A 60 -16.24 8.51 6.74
C SER A 60 -15.52 9.73 7.34
N GLY A 61 -14.71 9.52 8.38
CA GLY A 61 -13.92 10.59 9.01
C GLY A 61 -12.92 11.30 8.09
N LEU A 62 -12.49 10.67 7.00
CA LEU A 62 -11.55 11.23 6.04
C LEU A 62 -12.23 12.02 4.91
N ILE A 63 -13.50 11.74 4.59
CA ILE A 63 -14.17 12.29 3.40
C ILE A 63 -15.46 13.05 3.69
N ASP A 64 -15.97 13.05 4.93
CA ASP A 64 -17.24 13.70 5.27
C ASP A 64 -17.24 15.22 5.02
N HIS A 65 -16.07 15.85 5.00
CA HIS A 65 -15.92 17.27 4.67
C HIS A 65 -15.88 17.56 3.16
N LEU A 66 -15.87 16.52 2.32
CA LEU A 66 -15.82 16.64 0.86
C LEU A 66 -17.21 16.52 0.25
N ASP A 67 -17.46 17.30 -0.81
CA ASP A 67 -18.66 17.17 -1.63
C ASP A 67 -18.42 16.12 -2.71
N THR A 68 -18.91 14.90 -2.46
CA THR A 68 -18.75 13.76 -3.37
C THR A 68 -20.09 13.19 -3.80
N PHE A 69 -20.13 12.62 -5.00
CA PHE A 69 -21.30 11.88 -5.49
C PHE A 69 -21.59 10.67 -4.61
N ALA A 70 -20.55 10.01 -4.09
CA ALA A 70 -20.68 8.90 -3.15
C ALA A 70 -21.40 9.31 -1.85
N LYS A 71 -21.22 10.55 -1.38
CA LYS A 71 -21.95 11.11 -0.23
C LYS A 71 -23.40 11.45 -0.59
N ALA A 72 -23.63 12.05 -1.76
CA ALA A 72 -24.98 12.38 -2.24
C ALA A 72 -25.86 11.14 -2.53
N ALA A 73 -25.21 10.03 -2.89
CA ALA A 73 -25.83 8.73 -3.15
C ALA A 73 -25.98 7.87 -1.89
N ASN A 74 -25.33 8.22 -0.78
CA ASN A 74 -25.37 7.45 0.45
C ASN A 74 -26.77 7.55 1.09
N ASP A 75 -27.51 6.44 1.05
CA ASP A 75 -28.73 6.28 1.83
C ASP A 75 -28.33 5.75 3.22
N PRO A 76 -28.57 6.47 4.34
CA PRO A 76 -28.17 6.03 5.67
C PRO A 76 -28.79 4.68 6.11
N ASN A 77 -29.75 4.14 5.34
CA ASN A 77 -30.33 2.81 5.53
C ASN A 77 -29.70 1.69 4.67
N ALA A 78 -28.71 1.99 3.83
CA ALA A 78 -27.97 1.00 3.04
C ALA A 78 -26.94 0.26 3.92
N ALA A 79 -27.41 -0.44 4.95
CA ALA A 79 -26.56 -1.19 5.87
C ALA A 79 -25.87 -2.39 5.19
N SER A 80 -24.70 -2.72 5.74
CA SER A 80 -23.75 -3.77 5.35
C SER A 80 -24.38 -5.09 4.89
N GLY A 81 -23.70 -5.72 3.92
CA GLY A 81 -24.19 -6.89 3.19
C GLY A 81 -24.89 -7.94 4.05
N LYS A 82 -26.15 -8.25 3.73
CA LYS A 82 -26.86 -9.38 4.32
C LYS A 82 -26.09 -10.68 4.03
N LYS A 83 -25.71 -11.42 5.08
CA LYS A 83 -25.05 -12.73 4.95
C LYS A 83 -25.91 -13.66 4.07
N PRO A 84 -25.31 -14.39 3.11
CA PRO A 84 -26.06 -15.32 2.27
C PRO A 84 -26.70 -16.43 3.12
N GLY A 85 -27.94 -16.81 2.80
CA GLY A 85 -28.60 -17.95 3.47
C GLY A 85 -27.85 -19.27 3.19
N MET A 86 -28.04 -20.27 4.06
CA MET A 86 -27.28 -21.54 4.05
C MET A 86 -27.24 -22.25 2.69
N MET A 87 -28.35 -22.29 1.94
CA MET A 87 -28.41 -22.92 0.61
C MET A 87 -27.59 -22.15 -0.45
N LYS A 88 -27.49 -20.83 -0.30
CA LYS A 88 -26.68 -19.97 -1.18
C LYS A 88 -25.20 -20.10 -0.83
N ALA A 89 -24.85 -20.19 0.44
CA ALA A 89 -23.49 -20.44 0.90
C ALA A 89 -22.96 -21.80 0.41
N LEU A 90 -23.78 -22.86 0.51
CA LEU A 90 -23.41 -24.18 -0.01
C LEU A 90 -23.26 -24.16 -1.55
N GLY A 91 -24.14 -23.46 -2.26
CA GLY A 91 -24.03 -23.33 -3.72
C GLY A 91 -22.80 -22.52 -4.17
N GLN A 92 -22.36 -21.54 -3.36
CA GLN A 92 -21.10 -20.82 -3.57
C GLN A 92 -19.88 -21.72 -3.33
N TYR A 93 -19.88 -22.48 -2.24
CA TYR A 93 -18.81 -23.44 -1.94
C TYR A 93 -18.67 -24.54 -3.00
N LEU A 94 -19.78 -24.96 -3.60
CA LEU A 94 -19.81 -25.95 -4.69
C LEU A 94 -19.60 -25.33 -6.09
N SER A 95 -19.24 -24.05 -6.16
CA SER A 95 -18.99 -23.31 -7.41
C SER A 95 -20.12 -23.42 -8.43
N ILE A 96 -21.37 -23.42 -7.96
CA ILE A 96 -22.56 -23.48 -8.82
C ILE A 96 -22.78 -22.08 -9.43
N PRO A 97 -22.73 -21.94 -10.77
CA PRO A 97 -22.78 -20.63 -11.43
C PRO A 97 -23.98 -19.74 -11.06
N MET A 98 -25.14 -20.33 -10.79
CA MET A 98 -26.38 -19.63 -10.42
C MET A 98 -26.38 -19.10 -8.97
N ALA A 99 -25.52 -19.62 -8.09
CA ALA A 99 -25.50 -19.30 -6.67
C ALA A 99 -24.47 -18.21 -6.29
N MET A 100 -23.52 -17.90 -7.19
CA MET A 100 -22.49 -16.89 -6.95
C MET A 100 -23.09 -15.48 -6.77
N SER A 101 -22.67 -14.78 -5.71
CA SER A 101 -23.08 -13.39 -5.48
C SER A 101 -22.31 -12.46 -6.40
N ASN A 102 -23.02 -11.71 -7.24
CA ASN A 102 -22.41 -10.65 -8.03
C ASN A 102 -22.30 -9.36 -7.19
N PRO A 103 -21.10 -8.93 -6.80
CA PRO A 103 -20.91 -7.72 -5.99
C PRO A 103 -21.30 -6.44 -6.75
N ARG A 104 -21.26 -6.45 -8.10
CA ARG A 104 -21.72 -5.34 -8.97
C ARG A 104 -23.24 -5.12 -8.93
N LYS A 105 -24.01 -6.02 -8.31
CA LYS A 105 -25.47 -5.89 -8.19
C LYS A 105 -25.89 -4.68 -7.34
N GLN A 106 -25.08 -4.29 -6.35
CA GLN A 106 -25.36 -3.12 -5.52
C GLN A 106 -25.19 -1.82 -6.31
N ILE A 107 -24.12 -1.74 -7.11
CA ILE A 107 -23.87 -0.61 -8.02
C ILE A 107 -25.03 -0.41 -9.00
N LYS A 108 -25.54 -1.51 -9.59
CA LYS A 108 -26.67 -1.45 -10.54
C LYS A 108 -28.01 -1.08 -9.88
N ARG A 109 -28.14 -1.20 -8.56
CA ARG A 109 -29.37 -0.91 -7.81
C ARG A 109 -29.48 0.54 -7.35
N SER A 110 -28.41 1.31 -7.41
CA SER A 110 -28.44 2.71 -7.03
C SER A 110 -29.19 3.53 -8.08
N ASP A 111 -30.23 4.25 -7.66
CA ASP A 111 -30.95 5.22 -8.51
C ASP A 111 -30.14 6.51 -8.72
N LYS A 112 -29.11 6.75 -7.89
CA LYS A 112 -28.22 7.91 -7.97
C LYS A 112 -26.85 7.53 -8.50
N PRO A 113 -26.13 8.45 -9.18
CA PRO A 113 -24.76 8.22 -9.58
C PRO A 113 -23.87 8.09 -8.33
N LEU A 114 -23.25 6.93 -8.15
CA LEU A 114 -22.35 6.66 -7.01
C LEU A 114 -20.98 7.33 -7.15
N GLY A 115 -20.67 7.84 -8.35
CA GLY A 115 -19.41 8.52 -8.65
C GLY A 115 -18.20 7.59 -8.72
N ASN A 116 -17.02 8.22 -8.75
CA ASN A 116 -15.73 7.55 -8.69
C ASN A 116 -14.96 8.18 -7.52
N LEU A 117 -15.25 7.72 -6.32
CA LEU A 117 -14.75 8.33 -5.08
C LEU A 117 -13.22 8.51 -5.06
N PRO A 118 -12.37 7.54 -5.45
CA PRO A 118 -10.93 7.75 -5.53
C PRO A 118 -10.53 8.89 -6.48
N ALA A 119 -11.18 9.00 -7.64
CA ALA A 119 -10.91 10.08 -8.59
C ALA A 119 -11.42 11.43 -8.08
N GLU A 120 -12.56 11.45 -7.40
CA GLU A 120 -13.09 12.66 -6.73
C GLU A 120 -12.12 13.17 -5.66
N ILE A 121 -11.57 12.27 -4.83
CA ILE A 121 -10.55 12.61 -3.83
C ILE A 121 -9.26 13.13 -4.51
N LEU A 122 -8.85 12.52 -5.63
CA LEU A 122 -7.70 13.02 -6.40
C LEU A 122 -7.94 14.44 -6.94
N ASN A 123 -9.17 14.80 -7.31
CA ASN A 123 -9.49 16.17 -7.72
C ASN A 123 -9.27 17.16 -6.57
N TYR A 124 -9.74 16.84 -5.36
CA TYR A 124 -9.51 17.66 -4.17
C TYR A 124 -8.03 17.75 -3.81
N LEU A 125 -7.30 16.63 -3.85
CA LEU A 125 -5.86 16.62 -3.60
C LEU A 125 -5.09 17.44 -4.65
N SER A 126 -5.51 17.38 -5.92
CA SER A 126 -4.92 18.17 -7.00
C SER A 126 -5.20 19.67 -6.81
N ALA A 127 -6.41 20.04 -6.39
CA ALA A 127 -6.75 21.42 -6.06
C ALA A 127 -5.89 21.96 -4.92
N TYR A 128 -5.72 21.17 -3.85
CA TYR A 128 -4.85 21.51 -2.72
C TYR A 128 -3.38 21.73 -3.13
N ILE A 129 -2.83 20.85 -3.97
CA ILE A 129 -1.47 21.01 -4.48
C ILE A 129 -1.38 22.25 -5.37
N HIS A 130 -2.32 22.42 -6.31
CA HIS A 130 -2.35 23.57 -7.21
C HIS A 130 -2.39 24.91 -6.47
N GLU A 131 -3.23 25.03 -5.44
CA GLU A 131 -3.27 26.23 -4.59
C GLU A 131 -1.93 26.45 -3.85
N SER A 132 -1.33 25.38 -3.33
CA SER A 132 -0.01 25.45 -2.68
C SER A 132 1.12 25.87 -3.64
N LEU A 133 0.95 25.63 -4.95
CA LEU A 133 1.87 26.07 -5.99
C LEU A 133 1.66 27.56 -6.33
N ILE A 134 0.42 27.99 -6.54
CA ILE A 134 0.07 29.38 -6.85
C ILE A 134 0.50 30.32 -5.72
N ASN A 135 0.25 29.91 -4.47
CA ASN A 135 0.60 30.69 -3.29
C ASN A 135 2.12 30.72 -3.04
N GLY A 136 2.92 29.99 -3.82
CA GLY A 136 4.37 29.92 -3.65
C GLY A 136 4.81 29.22 -2.36
N SER A 137 3.91 28.49 -1.68
CA SER A 137 4.21 27.80 -0.43
C SER A 137 5.19 26.65 -0.61
N ILE A 138 5.34 26.11 -1.83
CA ILE A 138 6.40 25.16 -2.18
C ILE A 138 7.44 25.92 -3.02
N PRO A 139 8.54 26.42 -2.42
CA PRO A 139 9.40 27.40 -3.07
C PRO A 139 10.29 26.80 -4.19
N MET A 140 10.64 25.51 -4.10
CA MET A 140 11.58 24.89 -5.02
C MET A 140 10.88 24.20 -6.19
N PRO A 141 11.15 24.58 -7.46
CA PRO A 141 10.48 24.01 -8.65
C PRO A 141 10.61 22.48 -8.78
N VAL A 142 11.71 21.90 -8.29
CA VAL A 142 11.91 20.44 -8.29
C VAL A 142 10.84 19.72 -7.46
N HIS A 143 10.45 20.28 -6.30
CA HIS A 143 9.41 19.70 -5.46
C HIS A 143 8.01 19.90 -6.05
N GLN A 144 7.79 21.01 -6.75
CA GLN A 144 6.56 21.28 -7.48
C GLN A 144 6.34 20.23 -8.59
N SER A 145 7.35 20.02 -9.44
CA SER A 145 7.32 19.01 -10.50
C SER A 145 7.14 17.60 -9.94
N GLN A 146 7.87 17.27 -8.87
CA GLN A 146 7.76 15.97 -8.21
C GLN A 146 6.36 15.75 -7.60
N ALA A 147 5.72 16.77 -7.04
CA ALA A 147 4.35 16.66 -6.53
C ALA A 147 3.36 16.31 -7.64
N GLY A 148 3.45 16.98 -8.80
CA GLY A 148 2.65 16.65 -9.98
C GLY A 148 2.91 15.23 -10.49
N ALA A 149 4.17 14.80 -10.54
CA ALA A 149 4.52 13.43 -10.91
C ALA A 149 3.93 12.39 -9.94
N CYS A 150 3.90 12.68 -8.64
CA CYS A 150 3.28 11.79 -7.65
C CYS A 150 1.76 11.69 -7.85
N LEU A 151 1.07 12.80 -8.16
CA LEU A 151 -0.37 12.79 -8.47
C LEU A 151 -0.68 11.91 -9.69
N ASN A 152 0.06 12.10 -10.79
CA ASN A 152 -0.08 11.29 -11.99
C ASN A 152 0.15 9.80 -11.69
N ALA A 153 1.13 9.48 -10.85
CA ALA A 153 1.40 8.10 -10.47
C ALA A 153 0.29 7.48 -9.59
N LEU A 154 -0.43 8.28 -8.78
CA LEU A 154 -1.61 7.79 -8.05
C LEU A 154 -2.76 7.49 -9.01
N GLU A 155 -2.99 8.36 -10.00
CA GLU A 155 -3.99 8.14 -11.05
C GLU A 155 -3.68 6.92 -11.92
N GLU A 156 -2.40 6.71 -12.27
CA GLU A 156 -1.94 5.53 -13.00
C GLU A 156 -2.20 4.25 -12.22
N VAL A 157 -1.94 4.23 -10.90
CA VAL A 157 -2.24 3.07 -10.04
C VAL A 157 -3.74 2.80 -9.98
N MET A 158 -4.57 3.83 -9.83
CA MET A 158 -6.03 3.69 -9.85
C MET A 158 -6.50 3.06 -11.18
N THR A 159 -6.10 3.64 -12.30
CA THR A 159 -6.46 3.19 -13.64
C THR A 159 -5.93 1.78 -13.95
N GLY A 160 -4.70 1.49 -13.49
CA GLY A 160 -4.09 0.17 -13.60
C GLY A 160 -4.87 -0.91 -12.87
N ASN A 161 -5.30 -0.64 -11.64
CA ASN A 161 -6.13 -1.57 -10.87
C ASN A 161 -7.55 -1.69 -11.44
N GLU A 162 -8.14 -0.59 -11.94
CA GLU A 162 -9.40 -0.64 -12.66
C GLU A 162 -9.34 -1.53 -13.90
N ARG A 163 -8.23 -1.50 -14.64
CA ARG A 163 -8.03 -2.39 -15.78
C ARG A 163 -8.05 -3.85 -15.33
N VAL A 164 -7.30 -4.20 -14.28
CA VAL A 164 -7.29 -5.57 -13.73
C VAL A 164 -8.70 -5.99 -13.30
N LEU A 165 -9.41 -5.11 -12.58
CA LEU A 165 -10.78 -5.36 -12.11
C LEU A 165 -11.80 -5.50 -13.23
N ASN A 166 -11.62 -4.76 -14.33
CA ASN A 166 -12.55 -4.71 -15.46
C ASN A 166 -12.19 -5.67 -16.61
N THR A 167 -11.09 -6.40 -16.52
CA THR A 167 -10.73 -7.49 -17.42
C THR A 167 -10.85 -8.87 -16.76
N PRO A 168 -12.02 -9.25 -16.19
CA PRO A 168 -12.21 -10.60 -15.69
C PRO A 168 -12.23 -11.60 -16.87
N LEU A 169 -12.05 -12.88 -16.56
CA LEU A 169 -12.25 -13.93 -17.56
C LEU A 169 -13.67 -13.84 -18.12
N PRO A 170 -13.88 -14.15 -19.42
CA PRO A 170 -15.21 -14.19 -19.98
C PRO A 170 -16.11 -15.12 -19.16
N LEU A 171 -17.27 -14.65 -18.72
CA LEU A 171 -18.18 -15.40 -17.85
C LEU A 171 -18.50 -16.81 -18.39
N ALA A 172 -18.63 -16.95 -19.71
CA ALA A 172 -18.86 -18.25 -20.35
C ALA A 172 -17.75 -19.27 -20.06
N TYR A 173 -16.50 -18.83 -19.96
CA TYR A 173 -15.35 -19.67 -19.66
C TYR A 173 -15.41 -20.22 -18.23
N THR A 174 -15.65 -19.35 -17.23
CA THR A 174 -15.79 -19.75 -15.83
C THR A 174 -16.96 -20.72 -15.62
N ILE A 175 -18.10 -20.47 -16.28
CA ILE A 175 -19.27 -21.36 -16.26
C ILE A 175 -18.93 -22.72 -16.88
N LEU A 176 -18.28 -22.72 -18.05
CA LEU A 176 -17.93 -23.94 -18.77
C LEU A 176 -16.95 -24.82 -17.99
N ILE A 177 -15.92 -24.24 -17.38
CA ILE A 177 -14.98 -24.98 -16.52
C ILE A 177 -15.71 -25.65 -15.36
N SER A 178 -16.58 -24.92 -14.66
CA SER A 178 -17.38 -25.50 -13.57
C SER A 178 -18.24 -26.67 -14.06
N GLN A 179 -18.95 -26.50 -15.18
CA GLN A 179 -19.79 -27.55 -15.76
C GLN A 179 -19.00 -28.79 -16.18
N ILE A 180 -17.85 -28.64 -16.83
CA ILE A 180 -17.01 -29.75 -17.27
C ILE A 180 -16.42 -30.50 -16.06
N THR A 181 -15.96 -29.78 -15.03
CA THR A 181 -15.44 -30.39 -13.80
C THR A 181 -16.50 -31.27 -13.13
N TRP A 182 -17.73 -30.76 -13.00
CA TRP A 182 -18.86 -31.51 -12.46
C TRP A 182 -19.20 -32.73 -13.32
N LEU A 183 -19.32 -32.56 -14.64
CA LEU A 183 -19.60 -33.66 -15.57
C LEU A 183 -18.53 -34.75 -15.47
N TYR A 184 -17.24 -34.36 -15.46
CA TYR A 184 -16.11 -35.28 -15.41
C TYR A 184 -16.11 -36.12 -14.12
N VAL A 185 -16.26 -35.46 -12.97
CA VAL A 185 -16.27 -36.12 -11.67
C VAL A 185 -17.47 -37.07 -11.53
N LEU A 186 -18.65 -36.68 -11.99
CA LEU A 186 -19.84 -37.54 -11.97
C LEU A 186 -19.72 -38.73 -12.94
N ALA A 187 -19.01 -38.57 -14.06
CA ALA A 187 -18.77 -39.64 -15.02
C ALA A 187 -17.67 -40.63 -14.57
N LEU A 188 -16.72 -40.18 -13.76
CA LEU A 188 -15.55 -40.96 -13.30
C LEU A 188 -15.87 -42.33 -12.66
N PRO A 189 -16.87 -42.48 -11.75
CA PRO A 189 -17.17 -43.79 -11.15
C PRO A 189 -17.62 -44.83 -12.18
N PHE A 190 -18.38 -44.43 -13.20
CA PHE A 190 -18.83 -45.33 -14.26
C PHE A 190 -17.66 -45.85 -15.12
N GLN A 191 -16.59 -45.05 -15.25
CA GLN A 191 -15.38 -45.43 -16.00
C GLN A 191 -14.51 -46.43 -15.22
N LEU A 192 -14.49 -46.32 -13.89
CA LEU A 192 -13.58 -47.06 -13.03
C LEU A 192 -14.18 -48.31 -12.39
N VAL A 193 -15.52 -48.37 -12.22
CA VAL A 193 -16.19 -49.48 -11.51
C VAL A 193 -15.87 -50.86 -12.09
N ASN A 194 -15.80 -51.00 -13.41
CA ASN A 194 -15.50 -52.28 -14.05
C ASN A 194 -14.04 -52.72 -13.93
N LYS A 195 -13.12 -51.80 -13.61
CA LYS A 195 -11.68 -52.08 -13.50
C LYS A 195 -11.20 -52.23 -12.06
N LEU A 196 -11.81 -51.49 -11.15
CA LEU A 196 -11.38 -51.36 -9.75
C LEU A 196 -12.42 -51.87 -8.74
N GLU A 197 -13.61 -52.27 -9.20
CA GLU A 197 -14.73 -52.76 -8.37
C GLU A 197 -14.94 -51.87 -7.13
N TRP A 198 -14.86 -52.43 -5.92
CA TRP A 198 -15.04 -51.72 -4.66
C TRP A 198 -14.00 -50.63 -4.40
N VAL A 199 -12.79 -50.76 -4.95
CA VAL A 199 -11.72 -49.74 -4.81
C VAL A 199 -12.06 -48.48 -5.62
N ALA A 200 -12.96 -48.56 -6.61
CA ALA A 200 -13.42 -47.41 -7.35
C ALA A 200 -14.04 -46.35 -6.43
N ILE A 201 -14.75 -46.75 -5.37
CA ILE A 201 -15.44 -45.83 -4.45
C ILE A 201 -14.45 -44.87 -3.75
N PRO A 202 -13.47 -45.34 -2.94
CA PRO A 202 -12.50 -44.44 -2.31
C PRO A 202 -11.60 -43.74 -3.35
N GLY A 203 -11.28 -44.39 -4.48
CA GLY A 203 -10.50 -43.80 -5.55
C GLY A 203 -11.18 -42.59 -6.21
N THR A 204 -12.49 -42.70 -6.50
CA THR A 204 -13.26 -41.60 -7.10
C THR A 204 -13.49 -40.47 -6.12
N ILE A 205 -13.65 -40.76 -4.82
CA ILE A 205 -13.74 -39.73 -3.78
C ILE A 205 -12.42 -38.93 -3.71
N ALA A 206 -11.28 -39.62 -3.68
CA ALA A 206 -9.97 -38.97 -3.67
C ALA A 206 -9.73 -38.13 -4.94
N ALA A 207 -10.05 -38.67 -6.12
CA ALA A 207 -9.93 -37.94 -7.37
C ALA A 207 -10.86 -36.71 -7.43
N THR A 208 -12.09 -36.84 -6.94
CA THR A 208 -13.05 -35.73 -6.82
C THR A 208 -12.49 -34.60 -5.97
N TYR A 209 -11.94 -34.94 -4.80
CA TYR A 209 -11.34 -33.98 -3.88
C TYR A 209 -10.17 -33.23 -4.53
N ILE A 210 -9.27 -33.95 -5.22
CA ILE A 210 -8.12 -33.33 -5.91
C ILE A 210 -8.60 -32.38 -7.01
N ILE A 211 -9.52 -32.83 -7.87
CA ILE A 211 -9.98 -32.04 -9.03
C ILE A 211 -10.76 -30.81 -8.59
N HIS A 212 -11.70 -30.97 -7.64
CA HIS A 212 -12.44 -29.83 -7.10
C HIS A 212 -11.54 -28.90 -6.28
N GLY A 213 -10.56 -29.44 -5.56
CA GLY A 213 -9.57 -28.64 -4.84
C GLY A 213 -8.78 -27.72 -5.78
N ILE A 214 -8.29 -28.25 -6.90
CA ILE A 214 -7.61 -27.44 -7.93
C ILE A 214 -8.56 -26.39 -8.50
N ALA A 215 -9.79 -26.77 -8.84
CA ALA A 215 -10.78 -25.84 -9.39
C ALA A 215 -11.13 -24.70 -8.41
N SER A 216 -11.22 -24.99 -7.11
CA SER A 216 -11.45 -23.99 -6.06
C SER A 216 -10.29 -23.00 -5.94
N ILE A 217 -9.05 -23.50 -5.93
CA ILE A 217 -7.86 -22.63 -5.88
C ILE A 217 -7.79 -21.71 -7.10
N CYS A 218 -8.09 -22.24 -8.30
CA CYS A 218 -8.16 -21.41 -9.51
C CYS A 218 -9.22 -20.30 -9.42
N ALA A 219 -10.36 -20.59 -8.79
CA ALA A 219 -11.42 -19.60 -8.60
C ALA A 219 -11.02 -18.52 -7.58
N GLU A 220 -10.35 -18.91 -6.48
CA GLU A 220 -9.84 -17.97 -5.47
C GLU A 220 -8.79 -17.02 -6.07
N ILE A 221 -7.87 -17.53 -6.91
CA ILE A 221 -6.82 -16.70 -7.53
C ILE A 221 -7.38 -15.72 -8.61
N GLU A 222 -8.61 -15.92 -9.09
CA GLU A 222 -9.20 -15.09 -10.14
C GLU A 222 -9.49 -13.64 -9.67
N ASN A 223 -9.83 -13.44 -8.39
CA ASN A 223 -10.18 -12.13 -7.84
C ASN A 223 -9.30 -11.73 -6.64
N PRO A 224 -8.09 -11.20 -6.86
CA PRO A 224 -7.12 -10.94 -5.79
C PRO A 224 -7.49 -9.76 -4.87
N PHE A 225 -8.58 -9.04 -5.15
CA PHE A 225 -8.98 -7.83 -4.43
C PHE A 225 -10.18 -8.05 -3.49
N GLY A 226 -10.66 -9.29 -3.34
CA GLY A 226 -11.80 -9.60 -2.49
C GLY A 226 -11.49 -9.54 -0.99
N ASP A 227 -12.22 -10.37 -0.25
CA ASP A 227 -12.14 -10.51 1.20
C ASP A 227 -11.79 -11.96 1.62
N ASP A 228 -11.36 -12.80 0.67
CA ASP A 228 -10.97 -14.18 0.97
C ASP A 228 -9.61 -14.20 1.69
N VAL A 229 -9.33 -15.28 2.42
CA VAL A 229 -8.09 -15.42 3.21
C VAL A 229 -6.83 -15.35 2.34
N ASN A 230 -6.94 -15.74 1.08
CA ASN A 230 -5.85 -15.76 0.11
C ASN A 230 -5.75 -14.49 -0.74
N ASP A 231 -6.69 -13.54 -0.57
CA ASP A 231 -6.68 -12.27 -1.29
C ASP A 231 -5.61 -11.32 -0.74
N LEU A 232 -5.37 -10.23 -1.49
CA LEU A 232 -4.44 -9.20 -1.06
C LEU A 232 -4.96 -8.51 0.23
N PRO A 233 -4.12 -8.34 1.27
CA PRO A 233 -4.52 -7.71 2.52
C PRO A 233 -4.59 -6.18 2.39
N LEU A 234 -5.54 -5.68 1.60
CA LEU A 234 -5.66 -4.26 1.26
C LEU A 234 -5.87 -3.36 2.49
N ASP A 235 -6.57 -3.86 3.51
CA ASP A 235 -6.75 -3.15 4.78
C ASP A 235 -5.43 -2.91 5.49
N ILE A 236 -4.56 -3.93 5.55
CA ILE A 236 -3.23 -3.80 6.16
C ILE A 236 -2.39 -2.80 5.37
N PHE A 237 -2.48 -2.79 4.05
CA PHE A 237 -1.77 -1.81 3.23
C PHE A 237 -2.25 -0.38 3.49
N CYS A 238 -3.55 -0.16 3.67
CA CYS A 238 -4.10 1.16 4.00
C CYS A 238 -3.66 1.60 5.40
N GLN A 239 -3.75 0.71 6.40
CA GLN A 239 -3.32 0.98 7.78
C GLN A 239 -1.83 1.27 7.87
N GLN A 240 -1.01 0.49 7.15
CA GLN A 240 0.44 0.72 7.09
C GLN A 240 0.76 2.07 6.46
N LEU A 241 0.07 2.44 5.37
CA LEU A 241 0.23 3.76 4.78
C LEU A 241 -0.14 4.87 5.75
N ALA A 242 -1.30 4.78 6.43
CA ALA A 242 -1.72 5.76 7.42
C ALA A 242 -0.68 5.91 8.54
N ALA A 243 -0.23 4.80 9.12
CA ALA A 243 0.80 4.80 10.17
C ALA A 243 2.13 5.43 9.69
N ASP A 244 2.55 5.17 8.45
CA ASP A 244 3.75 5.81 7.89
C ASP A 244 3.59 7.34 7.77
N LEU A 245 2.40 7.82 7.41
CA LEU A 245 2.13 9.25 7.29
C LEU A 245 2.00 9.91 8.67
N ASP A 246 1.43 9.22 9.64
CA ASP A 246 1.40 9.66 11.05
C ASP A 246 2.82 9.79 11.61
N ILE A 247 3.72 8.85 11.30
CA ILE A 247 5.14 8.95 11.68
C ILE A 247 5.79 10.18 11.05
N ILE A 248 5.53 10.46 9.76
CA ILE A 248 6.08 11.64 9.08
C ILE A 248 5.62 12.94 9.77
N THR A 249 4.36 13.00 10.19
CA THR A 249 3.75 14.20 10.80
C THR A 249 3.99 14.30 12.32
N SER A 250 4.47 13.23 12.96
CA SER A 250 4.70 13.18 14.41
C SER A 250 5.77 14.15 14.93
N THR A 251 6.65 14.63 14.05
CA THR A 251 7.71 15.58 14.38
C THR A 251 7.62 16.80 13.49
N PRO A 252 8.01 17.99 13.98
CA PRO A 252 8.11 19.16 13.12
C PRO A 252 9.07 18.89 11.96
N PRO A 253 8.93 19.61 10.83
CA PRO A 253 9.83 19.50 9.68
C PRO A 253 11.29 19.55 10.12
N ALA A 254 12.02 18.44 9.93
CA ALA A 254 13.38 18.32 10.43
C ALA A 254 14.32 19.30 9.71
N LYS A 255 15.02 20.14 10.47
CA LYS A 255 16.08 21.01 9.94
C LYS A 255 17.42 20.32 10.10
N ALA A 256 18.27 20.46 9.08
CA ALA A 256 19.58 19.81 9.05
C ALA A 256 20.43 20.18 10.28
N ASP A 257 20.41 21.45 10.68
CA ASP A 257 21.16 21.96 11.82
C ASP A 257 20.76 21.30 13.15
N ASP A 258 19.49 20.90 13.28
CA ASP A 258 18.95 20.34 14.52
C ASP A 258 19.55 18.97 14.85
N PHE A 259 19.97 18.19 13.85
CA PHE A 259 20.45 16.82 14.05
C PHE A 259 21.89 16.58 13.63
N ILE A 260 22.43 17.35 12.68
CA ILE A 260 23.83 17.20 12.23
C ILE A 260 24.80 17.40 13.39
N ASN A 261 24.52 18.38 14.26
CA ASN A 261 25.43 18.78 15.34
C ASN A 261 25.12 18.13 16.70
N ARG A 262 24.18 17.18 16.76
CA ARG A 262 23.85 16.48 18.01
C ARG A 262 25.03 15.67 18.51
N GLU A 263 25.22 15.64 19.83
CA GLU A 263 26.32 14.90 20.46
C GLU A 263 26.32 13.41 20.10
N HIS A 264 25.14 12.80 19.98
CA HIS A 264 24.98 11.40 19.62
C HIS A 264 25.03 11.12 18.11
N ASN A 265 25.38 12.10 17.27
CA ASN A 265 25.61 11.87 15.85
C ASN A 265 27.00 11.23 15.63
N TYR A 266 27.02 9.90 15.57
CA TYR A 266 28.24 9.11 15.34
C TYR A 266 28.49 8.92 13.83
N VAL A 267 29.04 9.95 13.17
CA VAL A 267 29.19 10.03 11.71
C VAL A 267 29.97 8.88 11.05
N LEU A 268 30.87 8.22 11.80
CA LEU A 268 31.64 7.07 11.30
C LEU A 268 31.22 5.73 11.92
N TYR A 269 30.06 5.63 12.58
CA TYR A 269 29.55 4.34 13.05
C TYR A 269 29.46 3.31 11.89
N PRO A 270 29.79 2.03 12.08
CA PRO A 270 30.28 1.40 13.32
C PRO A 270 31.77 1.58 13.63
N LEU A 271 32.57 2.09 12.68
CA LEU A 271 34.03 2.23 12.82
C LEU A 271 34.44 3.07 14.05
N SER A 272 33.69 4.13 14.36
CA SER A 272 33.95 4.98 15.52
C SER A 272 32.67 5.45 16.18
N LYS A 273 32.66 5.42 17.52
CA LYS A 273 31.59 5.99 18.37
C LYS A 273 31.92 7.42 18.82
N SER A 274 32.89 8.07 18.18
CA SER A 274 33.20 9.47 18.45
C SER A 274 32.11 10.37 17.87
N SER A 275 31.70 11.39 18.63
CA SER A 275 30.68 12.36 18.22
C SER A 275 31.14 13.24 17.07
N VAL A 276 30.18 13.87 16.38
CA VAL A 276 30.46 14.83 15.30
C VAL A 276 31.41 15.96 15.75
N ASN A 277 31.28 16.45 16.99
CA ASN A 277 32.13 17.52 17.51
C ASN A 277 33.60 17.10 17.61
N MET A 278 33.88 15.86 18.02
CA MET A 278 35.24 15.31 18.05
C MET A 278 35.86 15.16 16.67
N TRP A 279 35.04 14.97 15.63
CA TRP A 279 35.52 14.89 14.24
C TRP A 279 35.70 16.27 13.60
N LYS A 280 34.99 17.31 14.07
CA LYS A 280 35.20 18.70 13.61
C LYS A 280 36.58 19.23 13.97
N ASP A 281 37.13 18.80 15.10
CA ASP A 281 38.45 19.22 15.57
C ASP A 281 39.61 18.50 14.83
N ARG A 282 39.30 17.51 13.97
CA ARG A 282 40.32 16.76 13.22
C ARG A 282 40.60 17.36 11.85
N SER A 283 41.79 17.06 11.32
CA SER A 283 42.17 17.45 9.97
C SER A 283 41.33 16.73 8.92
N VAL A 284 41.18 17.36 7.75
CA VAL A 284 40.46 16.78 6.60
C VAL A 284 41.14 15.49 6.14
N GLU A 285 42.47 15.42 6.24
CA GLU A 285 43.28 14.24 5.93
C GLU A 285 42.93 13.07 6.84
N ASP A 286 42.85 13.31 8.15
CA ASP A 286 42.51 12.26 9.13
C ASP A 286 41.06 11.77 8.91
N ILE A 287 40.13 12.66 8.55
CA ILE A 287 38.73 12.29 8.22
C ILE A 287 38.70 11.43 6.95
N ARG A 288 39.40 11.84 5.88
CA ARG A 288 39.47 11.08 4.62
C ARG A 288 40.15 9.73 4.79
N ALA A 289 41.19 9.65 5.62
CA ALA A 289 41.85 8.39 5.97
C ALA A 289 40.88 7.46 6.71
N ALA A 290 40.09 7.98 7.66
CA ALA A 290 39.08 7.20 8.37
C ALA A 290 37.94 6.71 7.44
N LEU A 291 37.54 7.51 6.44
CA LEU A 291 36.59 7.10 5.40
C LEU A 291 37.16 5.98 4.52
N LYS A 292 38.41 6.10 4.07
CA LYS A 292 39.14 5.04 3.33
C LYS A 292 39.20 3.75 4.14
N ALA A 293 39.56 3.85 5.43
CA ALA A 293 39.60 2.71 6.35
C ALA A 293 38.23 2.03 6.52
N LYS A 294 37.15 2.81 6.65
CA LYS A 294 35.79 2.26 6.78
C LYS A 294 35.39 1.39 5.58
N ALA A 295 35.83 1.77 4.37
CA ALA A 295 35.51 1.04 3.15
C ALA A 295 36.34 -0.24 2.96
N THR A 296 37.55 -0.30 3.54
CA THR A 296 38.46 -1.45 3.37
C THR A 296 38.30 -2.54 4.42
N LEU A 297 37.61 -2.26 5.53
CA LEU A 297 37.38 -3.22 6.60
C LEU A 297 36.16 -4.11 6.33
N THR A 298 36.29 -5.40 6.67
CA THR A 298 35.16 -6.33 6.62
C THR A 298 34.13 -6.04 7.72
N PRO A 299 32.83 -6.35 7.52
CA PRO A 299 31.79 -6.11 8.51
C PRO A 299 32.06 -6.72 9.90
N ALA A 300 32.73 -7.88 9.95
CA ALA A 300 33.12 -8.53 11.20
C ALA A 300 34.14 -7.68 11.99
N ARG A 301 35.17 -7.15 11.30
CA ARG A 301 36.20 -6.30 11.92
C ARG A 301 35.68 -4.92 12.33
N LEU A 302 34.66 -4.42 11.64
CA LEU A 302 33.99 -3.16 11.98
C LEU A 302 33.19 -3.24 13.29
N ASN A 303 32.65 -4.41 13.63
CA ASN A 303 31.85 -4.62 14.84
C ASN A 303 32.69 -4.89 16.10
N GLU A 304 33.92 -5.38 15.94
CA GLU A 304 34.90 -5.58 17.03
C GLU A 304 35.65 -4.28 17.42
N ALA A 305 35.55 -3.23 16.59
CA ALA A 305 36.42 -2.07 16.65
C ALA A 305 36.11 -1.10 17.80
N GLY A 306 37.07 -0.95 18.72
CA GLY A 306 37.13 0.15 19.70
C GLY A 306 37.62 1.47 19.06
N SER A 307 37.03 2.59 19.49
CA SER A 307 37.05 3.92 18.85
C SER A 307 38.42 4.62 18.66
N ARG A 308 39.55 4.03 19.09
CA ARG A 308 40.87 4.69 19.10
C ARG A 308 41.96 3.97 18.32
N ASP A 309 41.99 2.64 18.30
CA ASP A 309 43.19 1.91 17.86
C ASP A 309 43.30 1.73 16.35
N ILE A 310 42.18 1.66 15.61
CA ILE A 310 42.20 1.37 14.16
C ILE A 310 42.52 2.60 13.32
N ALA A 311 42.02 3.79 13.70
CA ALA A 311 42.36 5.03 12.99
C ALA A 311 43.87 5.34 13.08
N LEU A 312 44.50 4.98 14.20
CA LEU A 312 45.96 5.05 14.38
C LEU A 312 46.69 3.92 13.65
N ALA A 313 46.15 2.69 13.64
CA ALA A 313 46.74 1.56 12.94
C ALA A 313 46.77 1.73 11.41
N VAL A 314 45.76 2.37 10.82
CA VAL A 314 45.72 2.63 9.37
C VAL A 314 46.69 3.73 8.96
N LYS A 315 46.90 4.75 9.81
CA LYS A 315 47.95 5.77 9.60
C LYS A 315 49.35 5.14 9.58
N GLY A 316 49.59 4.11 10.39
CA GLY A 316 50.84 3.34 10.40
C GLY A 316 51.00 2.34 9.24
N GLN A 317 49.93 1.98 8.53
CA GLN A 317 50.01 1.08 7.36
C GLN A 317 50.34 1.83 6.05
N ASP A 318 49.88 3.07 5.88
CA ASP A 318 50.22 3.87 4.69
C ASP A 318 51.70 4.36 4.73
N GLU A 319 52.34 4.49 5.89
CA GLU A 319 53.79 4.78 6.01
C GLU A 319 54.70 3.57 5.70
N SER A 320 54.13 2.35 5.64
CA SER A 320 54.87 1.11 5.35
C SER A 320 54.98 0.78 3.85
N ILE A 321 54.33 1.57 2.97
CA ILE A 321 54.25 1.31 1.51
C ILE A 321 54.85 2.49 0.71
N ALA A 322 55.61 3.38 1.34
CA ALA A 322 56.40 4.42 0.66
C ALA A 322 57.88 4.04 0.59
#